data_AF-A0A9N9J317-F1
#
_entry.id   AF-A0A9N9J317-F1
#
_cell.length_a   1.000
_cell.length_b   1.000
_cell.length_c   1.000
_cell.angle_alpha   90.00
_cell.angle_beta   90.00
_cell.angle_gamma   90.00
#
_symmetry.space_group_name_H-M   'P 1'
#
loop_
_entity.id
_entity.type
_entity.pdbx_description
1 polymer ?
#
loop_
_entity_poly.entity_id
_entity_poly.type
_entity_poly.pdbx_seq_one_letter_code
_entity_poly.pdbx_strand_id
1 'polypeptide(L)'
;MLILPGGPALSEFKANSILIKIQEYVPINKITTSYVHFIKPRNEESLNILKNSETTERKILDNLLNYGIPASFRNRKVREYLTTSNPISDPHFLIVIPRP
;
A
#
# COMPACT_ATOMS: atom_id res chain seq x y z
N MET A 1 4.69 -7.07 -14.01
CA MET A 1 3.60 -6.84 -13.03
C MET A 1 3.85 -5.49 -12.39
N LEU A 2 2.81 -4.67 -12.24
CA LEU A 2 2.89 -3.36 -11.58
C LEU A 2 2.29 -3.48 -10.18
N ILE A 3 3.00 -3.02 -9.16
CA ILE A 3 2.58 -3.07 -7.75
C ILE A 3 2.22 -1.65 -7.33
N LEU A 4 0.95 -1.41 -7.03
CA LEU A 4 0.47 -0.07 -6.65
C LEU A 4 -0.05 -0.07 -5.21
N PRO A 5 0.38 0.90 -4.38
CA PRO A 5 -0.14 1.05 -3.03
C PRO A 5 -1.53 1.68 -3.05
N GLY A 6 -2.45 1.11 -2.29
CA GLY A 6 -3.80 1.60 -2.08
C GLY A 6 -3.96 2.36 -0.76
N GLY A 7 -5.21 2.63 -0.40
CA GLY A 7 -5.55 3.26 0.87
C GLY A 7 -5.28 2.39 2.11
N PRO A 8 -5.52 2.92 3.31
CA PRO A 8 -5.44 2.16 4.56
C PRO A 8 -6.32 0.91 4.51
N ALA A 9 -5.76 -0.23 4.91
CA ALA A 9 -6.50 -1.50 4.87
C ALA A 9 -7.45 -1.68 6.06
N LEU A 10 -7.11 -1.10 7.21
CA LEU A 10 -7.88 -1.21 8.45
C LEU A 10 -8.28 0.16 8.98
N SER A 11 -9.40 0.21 9.71
CA SER A 11 -9.73 1.34 10.56
C SER A 11 -8.73 1.46 11.71
N GLU A 12 -8.58 2.66 12.26
CA GLU A 12 -7.71 2.92 13.41
C GLU A 12 -8.07 2.03 14.60
N PHE A 13 -9.36 1.81 14.87
CA PHE A 13 -9.84 0.90 15.91
C PHE A 13 -9.31 -0.54 15.72
N LYS A 14 -9.45 -1.10 14.51
CA LYS A 14 -8.95 -2.46 14.21
C LYS A 14 -7.43 -2.50 14.24
N ALA A 15 -6.77 -1.46 13.75
CA ALA A 15 -5.31 -1.37 13.78
C ALA A 15 -4.78 -1.37 15.22
N ASN A 16 -5.39 -0.60 16.12
CA ASN A 16 -5.02 -0.57 17.54
C ASN A 16 -5.29 -1.91 18.22
N SER A 17 -6.40 -2.57 17.92
CA SER A 17 -6.69 -3.92 18.44
C SER A 17 -5.62 -4.94 18.03
N ILE A 18 -5.12 -4.88 16.79
CA ILE A 18 -4.04 -5.75 16.32
C ILE A 18 -2.70 -5.35 16.95
N LEU A 19 -2.42 -4.05 17.07
CA LEU A 19 -1.19 -3.54 17.69
C LEU A 19 -1.03 -4.10 19.11
N ILE A 20 -2.10 -4.06 19.92
CA ILE A 20 -2.09 -4.60 21.29
C ILE A 20 -1.70 -6.09 21.28
N LYS A 21 -2.27 -6.89 20.37
CA LYS A 21 -1.94 -8.31 20.25
C LYS A 21 -0.50 -8.56 19.79
N ILE A 22 0.03 -7.74 18.88
CA ILE A 22 1.43 -7.87 18.44
C ILE A 22 2.38 -7.44 19.56
N GLN A 23 2.00 -6.43 20.34
CA GLN A 23 2.77 -5.94 21.49
C GLN A 23 2.97 -6.99 22.59
N GLU A 24 2.11 -8.01 22.67
CA GLU A 24 2.32 -9.17 23.56
C GLU A 24 3.58 -9.96 23.19
N TYR A 25 4.03 -9.89 21.94
CA TYR A 25 5.17 -10.66 21.42
C TYR A 25 6.38 -9.78 21.06
N VAL A 26 6.16 -8.54 20.60
CA VAL A 26 7.20 -7.65 20.09
C VAL A 26 6.94 -6.20 20.52
N PRO A 27 7.93 -5.48 21.08
CA PRO A 27 7.76 -4.10 21.54
C PRO A 27 7.75 -3.10 20.37
N ILE A 28 6.63 -3.03 19.65
CA ILE A 28 6.39 -2.05 18.58
C ILE A 28 5.39 -0.98 19.04
N ASN A 29 5.52 0.24 18.53
CA ASN A 29 4.66 1.36 18.95
C ASN A 29 3.58 1.70 17.92
N LYS A 30 3.68 1.17 16.71
CA LYS A 30 2.79 1.50 15.60
C LYS A 30 2.75 0.37 14.59
N ILE A 31 1.55 0.10 14.08
CA ILE A 31 1.37 -0.67 12.85
C ILE A 31 0.86 0.23 11.74
N THR A 32 1.22 -0.11 10.50
CA THR A 32 0.65 0.52 9.31
C THR A 32 0.11 -0.56 8.40
N THR A 33 -1.11 -0.37 7.90
CA THR A 33 -1.76 -1.32 7.00
C THR A 33 -2.22 -0.60 5.75
N SER A 34 -2.01 -1.20 4.58
CA SER A 34 -2.36 -0.62 3.28
C SER A 34 -2.78 -1.72 2.32
N TYR A 35 -3.75 -1.43 1.47
CA TYR A 35 -4.03 -2.30 0.33
C TYR A 35 -2.86 -2.29 -0.65
N VAL A 36 -2.60 -3.43 -1.27
CA VAL A 36 -1.62 -3.55 -2.35
C VAL A 36 -2.34 -4.11 -3.56
N HIS A 37 -2.21 -3.41 -4.69
CA HIS A 37 -2.83 -3.80 -5.95
C HIS A 37 -1.77 -4.37 -6.87
N PHE A 38 -1.99 -5.61 -7.32
CA PHE A 38 -1.15 -6.28 -8.30
C PHE A 38 -1.82 -6.20 -9.66
N ILE A 39 -1.20 -5.48 -10.58
CA ILE A 39 -1.78 -5.17 -11.88
C ILE A 39 -0.92 -5.83 -12.95
N LYS A 40 -1.58 -6.58 -13.83
CA LYS A 40 -0.96 -7.20 -15.00
C LYS A 40 -1.41 -6.44 -16.26
N PRO A 41 -0.56 -5.56 -16.83
CA PRO A 41 -0.87 -4.91 -18.09
C PRO A 41 -1.01 -5.95 -19.22
N ARG A 42 -1.82 -5.62 -20.23
CA ARG A 42 -2.09 -6.52 -21.37
C ARG A 42 -0.90 -6.63 -22.33
N ASN A 43 -0.11 -5.56 -22.46
CA ASN A 43 1.06 -5.48 -23.33
C ASN A 43 2.13 -4.56 -22.71
N GLU A 44 3.31 -4.52 -23.32
CA GLU A 44 4.45 -3.71 -22.83
C GLU A 44 4.21 -2.20 -22.94
N GLU A 45 3.50 -1.76 -23.96
CA GLU A 45 3.12 -0.35 -24.13
C GLU A 45 2.27 0.14 -22.94
N SER A 46 1.23 -0.62 -22.57
CA SER A 46 0.41 -0.33 -21.39
C SER A 46 1.25 -0.33 -20.11
N LEU A 47 2.23 -1.22 -20.00
CA LEU A 47 3.14 -1.22 -18.84
C LEU A 47 3.95 0.07 -18.77
N ASN A 48 4.47 0.57 -19.89
CA ASN A 48 5.26 1.81 -19.94
C ASN A 48 4.40 3.04 -19.64
N ILE A 49 3.19 3.12 -20.18
CA ILE A 49 2.22 4.19 -19.88
C ILE A 49 1.88 4.19 -18.39
N LEU A 50 1.56 3.03 -17.82
CA LEU A 50 1.15 2.90 -16.42
C LEU A 50 2.31 3.04 -15.43
N LYS A 51 3.57 2.86 -15.85
CA LYS A 51 4.74 3.15 -15.02
C LYS A 51 4.91 4.64 -14.76
N ASN A 52 4.54 5.49 -15.72
CA ASN A 52 4.65 6.94 -15.59
C ASN A 52 3.42 7.51 -14.85
N SER A 53 3.62 8.13 -13.68
CA SER A 53 2.55 8.72 -12.87
C SER A 53 1.87 9.93 -13.52
N GLU A 54 2.51 10.55 -14.53
CA GLU A 54 1.99 11.76 -15.15
C GLU A 54 1.00 11.51 -16.28
N THR A 55 0.91 10.27 -16.77
CA THR A 55 -0.02 9.91 -17.85
C THR A 55 -1.46 9.95 -17.36
N THR A 56 -2.37 10.28 -18.28
CA THR A 56 -3.81 10.36 -18.00
C THR A 56 -4.35 9.00 -17.56
N GLU A 57 -3.93 7.93 -18.22
CA GLU A 57 -4.30 6.54 -17.93
C GLU A 57 -3.88 6.15 -16.51
N ARG A 58 -2.66 6.55 -16.11
CA ARG A 58 -2.19 6.27 -14.76
C ARG A 58 -2.96 7.06 -13.71
N LYS A 59 -3.30 8.32 -13.99
CA LYS A 59 -4.15 9.14 -13.10
C LYS A 59 -5.55 8.56 -12.96
N ILE A 60 -6.15 8.06 -14.04
CA ILE A 60 -7.44 7.35 -14.02
C ILE A 60 -7.33 6.10 -13.14
N LEU A 61 -6.29 5.28 -13.35
CA LEU A 61 -6.05 4.08 -12.55
C LEU A 61 -5.88 4.39 -11.06
N ASP A 62 -5.05 5.39 -10.72
CA ASP A 62 -4.85 5.81 -9.33
C ASP A 62 -6.16 6.29 -8.69
N ASN A 63 -7.05 6.92 -9.44
CA ASN A 63 -8.38 7.31 -8.97
C ASN A 63 -9.29 6.09 -8.73
N LEU A 64 -9.28 5.10 -9.63
CA LEU A 64 -10.06 3.86 -9.46
C LEU A 64 -9.60 3.04 -8.24
N LEU A 65 -8.31 3.07 -7.93
CA LEU A 65 -7.72 2.38 -6.78
C LEU A 65 -7.81 3.20 -5.48
N ASN A 66 -8.26 4.45 -5.56
CA ASN A 66 -8.47 5.29 -4.40
C ASN A 66 -9.86 5.09 -3.80
N TYR A 67 -10.05 3.97 -3.11
CA TYR A 67 -11.30 3.64 -2.43
C TYR A 67 -11.07 3.27 -0.96
N GLY A 68 -12.15 3.24 -0.18
CA GLY A 68 -12.13 2.89 1.23
C GLY A 68 -11.93 4.08 2.15
N ILE A 69 -11.12 3.90 3.19
CA ILE A 69 -10.93 4.90 4.25
C ILE A 69 -10.20 6.12 3.67
N PRO A 70 -10.69 7.35 3.91
CA PRO A 70 -10.15 8.56 3.31
C PRO A 70 -8.64 8.75 3.56
N ALA A 71 -7.99 9.36 2.57
CA ALA A 71 -6.55 9.42 2.39
C ALA A 71 -5.77 10.24 3.45
N SER A 72 -6.43 10.83 4.45
CA SER A 72 -5.76 11.51 5.57
C SER A 72 -4.82 10.58 6.34
N PHE A 73 -5.00 9.26 6.19
CA PHE A 73 -4.16 8.21 6.77
C PHE A 73 -3.13 7.60 5.79
N ARG A 74 -2.92 8.17 4.59
CA ARG A 74 -1.91 7.65 3.65
C ARG A 74 -0.50 7.82 4.23
N ASN A 75 0.08 6.72 4.68
CA ASN A 75 1.42 6.72 5.23
C ASN A 75 2.45 6.77 4.08
N ARG A 76 3.05 7.94 3.85
CA ARG A 76 4.04 8.17 2.78
C ARG A 76 5.19 7.15 2.80
N LYS A 77 5.59 6.70 4.00
CA LYS A 77 6.66 5.70 4.19
C LYS A 77 6.33 4.34 3.57
N VAL A 78 5.06 3.91 3.61
CA VAL A 78 4.64 2.63 3.00
C VAL A 78 4.59 2.73 1.49
N ARG A 79 4.12 3.87 0.96
CA ARG A 79 4.15 4.15 -0.48
C ARG A 79 5.59 4.08 -0.99
N GLU A 80 6.50 4.77 -0.31
CA GLU A 80 7.92 4.76 -0.61
C GLU A 80 8.52 3.34 -0.51
N TYR A 81 8.17 2.58 0.53
CA TYR A 81 8.64 1.20 0.68
C TYR A 81 8.22 0.30 -0.50
N LEU A 82 6.98 0.43 -0.97
CA LEU A 82 6.43 -0.43 -2.02
C LEU A 82 6.87 -0.01 -3.43
N THR A 83 7.23 1.26 -3.65
CA THR A 83 7.55 1.77 -4.99
C THR A 83 9.04 1.94 -5.26
N THR A 84 9.88 1.89 -4.23
CA THR A 84 11.31 2.18 -4.36
C THR A 84 12.13 0.90 -4.20
N SER A 85 13.13 0.71 -5.06
CA SER A 85 14.05 -0.44 -4.98
C SER A 85 14.96 -0.41 -3.74
N ASN A 86 15.20 0.78 -3.18
CA ASN A 86 15.98 1.00 -1.95
C ASN A 86 15.11 1.73 -0.92
N PRO A 87 14.29 1.01 -0.14
CA PRO A 87 13.42 1.64 0.85
C PRO A 87 14.22 2.28 1.99
N ILE A 88 13.86 3.51 2.38
CA ILE A 88 14.51 4.27 3.48
C ILE A 88 14.07 3.78 4.87
N SER A 89 12.93 3.11 4.95
CA SER A 89 12.30 2.66 6.18
C SER A 89 12.31 1.15 6.21
N ASP A 90 12.97 0.54 7.20
CA ASP A 90 12.99 -0.91 7.38
C ASP A 90 11.76 -1.35 8.20
N PRO A 91 10.69 -1.89 7.57
CA PRO A 91 9.60 -2.47 8.33
C PRO A 91 10.14 -3.72 9.02
N HIS A 92 10.02 -3.76 10.34
CA HIS A 92 10.49 -4.93 11.09
C HIS A 92 9.71 -6.19 10.69
N PHE A 93 8.47 -6.05 10.21
CA PHE A 93 7.62 -7.13 9.74
C PHE A 93 6.72 -6.68 8.58
N LEU A 94 6.60 -7.51 7.54
CA LEU A 94 5.63 -7.36 6.45
C LEU A 94 4.63 -8.52 6.50
N ILE A 95 3.36 -8.21 6.71
CA ILE A 95 2.28 -9.20 6.75
C ILE A 95 1.35 -8.93 5.57
N VAL A 96 1.27 -9.88 4.64
CA VAL A 96 0.39 -9.82 3.48
C VAL A 96 -0.83 -10.70 3.75
N ILE A 97 -2.01 -10.08 3.81
CA ILE A 97 -3.27 -10.81 3.98
C ILE A 97 -3.97 -10.83 2.62
N PRO A 98 -4.10 -12.00 1.96
CA PRO A 98 -4.86 -12.10 0.72
C PRO A 98 -6.34 -11.80 1.00
N ARG A 99 -6.97 -11.04 0.10
CA ARG A 99 -8.44 -10.98 0.09
C ARG A 99 -8.97 -12.24 -0.60
N PRO A 100 -9.97 -12.92 -0.03
CA PRO A 100 -10.69 -13.99 -0.71
C PRO A 100 -11.45 -13.46 -1.93
#